data_AF-A0A6I1Q314-F1
#
_entry.id   AF-A0A6I1Q314-F1
#
_cell.length_a   1.000
_cell.length_b   1.000
_cell.length_c   1.000
_cell.angle_alpha   90.00
_cell.angle_beta   90.00
_cell.angle_gamma   90.00
#
_symmetry.space_group_name_H-M   'P 1'
#
loop_
_entity.id
_entity.type
_entity.pdbx_description
1 polymer ?
#
loop_
_entity_poly.entity_id
_entity_poly.type
_entity_poly.pdbx_seq_one_letter_code
_entity_poly.pdbx_strand_id
1 'polypeptide(L)'
;MEFSKESIHCTSTCLDIMDHANFEIASLEWIHAMHEDLSDMVMSRSDHVDPYALSWFMVSILEQARMTNHKPTETELLCKIEDKIQSLCTPRLPF
;
A
#
# COMPACT_ATOMS: atom_id res chain seq x y z
N MET A 1 10.66 16.07 -3.89
CA MET A 1 9.44 15.35 -3.46
C MET A 1 9.78 14.76 -2.12
N GLU A 2 9.13 15.23 -1.06
CA GLU A 2 9.29 14.68 0.28
C GLU A 2 8.19 13.65 0.48
N PHE A 3 8.55 12.44 0.90
CA PHE A 3 7.62 11.35 1.14
C PHE A 3 7.28 11.28 2.63
N SER A 4 6.01 11.05 2.93
CA SER A 4 5.48 10.85 4.28
C SER A 4 6.04 9.56 4.89
N LYS A 5 6.12 9.49 6.22
CA LYS A 5 6.59 8.26 6.90
C LYS A 5 5.64 7.09 6.61
N GLU A 6 4.35 7.39 6.51
CA GLU A 6 3.30 6.45 6.14
C GLU A 6 3.53 5.86 4.74
N SER A 7 3.87 6.68 3.74
CA SER A 7 4.11 6.20 2.38
C SER A 7 5.35 5.31 2.31
N ILE A 8 6.45 5.72 2.96
CA ILE A 8 7.68 4.92 3.06
C ILE A 8 7.40 3.55 3.69
N HIS A 9 6.66 3.52 4.80
CA HIS A 9 6.36 2.27 5.49
C HIS A 9 5.44 1.36 4.67
N CYS A 10 4.38 1.91 4.08
CA CYS A 10 3.47 1.15 3.23
C CYS A 10 4.21 0.61 2.00
N THR A 11 5.08 1.41 1.36
CA THR A 11 5.93 0.94 0.26
C THR A 11 6.85 -0.20 0.69
N SER A 12 7.56 -0.04 1.81
CA SER A 12 8.44 -1.09 2.33
C SER A 12 7.68 -2.39 2.61
N THR A 13 6.47 -2.29 3.17
CA THR A 13 5.61 -3.44 3.47
C THR A 13 5.18 -4.14 2.19
N CYS A 14 4.74 -3.40 1.17
CA CYS A 14 4.39 -3.96 -0.14
C CYS A 14 5.60 -4.66 -0.79
N LEU A 15 6.79 -4.07 -0.71
CA LEU A 15 8.00 -4.65 -1.27
C LEU A 15 8.40 -5.95 -0.57
N ASP A 16 8.30 -5.99 0.76
CA ASP A 16 8.58 -7.18 1.58
C ASP A 16 7.63 -8.32 1.22
N ILE A 17 6.33 -8.04 1.14
CA ILE A 17 5.32 -9.01 0.71
C ILE A 17 5.62 -9.53 -0.70
N MET A 18 6.00 -8.65 -1.63
CA MET A 18 6.35 -9.03 -3.00
C MET A 18 7.68 -9.80 -3.10
N ASP A 19 8.57 -9.66 -2.12
CA ASP A 19 9.83 -10.40 -2.04
C ASP A 19 9.66 -11.78 -1.39
N HIS A 20 8.57 -11.97 -0.66
CA HIS A 20 8.25 -13.22 -0.02
C HIS A 20 8.12 -14.35 -1.05
N ALA A 21 8.85 -15.46 -0.86
CA ALA A 21 8.89 -16.59 -1.81
C ALA A 21 7.50 -17.17 -2.15
N ASN A 22 6.54 -17.03 -1.25
CA ASN A 22 5.17 -17.50 -1.47
C ASN A 22 4.35 -16.55 -2.37
N PHE A 23 4.80 -15.32 -2.62
CA PHE A 23 4.05 -14.33 -3.38
C PHE A 23 3.84 -14.74 -4.84
N GLU A 24 4.85 -15.34 -5.47
CA GLU A 24 4.77 -15.82 -6.86
C GLU A 24 3.71 -16.92 -7.04
N ILE A 25 3.47 -17.71 -6.00
CA ILE A 25 2.45 -18.78 -5.97
C ILE A 25 1.19 -18.39 -5.19
N ALA A 26 1.12 -17.15 -4.68
CA ALA A 26 0.03 -16.72 -3.81
C ALA A 26 -1.28 -16.60 -4.59
N SER A 27 -2.32 -17.24 -4.07
CA SER A 27 -3.69 -17.10 -4.58
C SER A 27 -4.24 -15.70 -4.35
N LEU A 28 -5.24 -15.27 -5.13
CA LEU A 28 -5.89 -13.96 -4.93
C LEU A 28 -6.46 -13.83 -3.52
N GLU A 29 -7.03 -14.93 -3.01
CA GLU A 29 -7.56 -15.01 -1.66
C GLU A 29 -6.49 -14.77 -0.59
N TRP A 30 -5.25 -15.21 -0.81
CA TRP A 30 -4.15 -14.93 0.11
C TRP A 30 -3.79 -13.45 0.12
N ILE A 31 -3.70 -12.84 -1.07
CA ILE A 31 -3.43 -11.39 -1.21
C ILE A 31 -4.58 -10.56 -0.58
N HIS A 32 -5.83 -10.98 -0.76
CA HIS A 32 -6.99 -10.31 -0.15
C HIS A 32 -7.05 -10.54 1.36
N ALA A 33 -6.64 -11.69 1.88
CA ALA A 33 -6.56 -11.94 3.31
C ALA A 33 -5.55 -11.01 4.02
N MET A 34 -4.52 -10.55 3.30
CA MET A 34 -3.59 -9.53 3.82
C MET A 34 -4.25 -8.17 4.03
N HIS A 35 -5.43 -7.93 3.46
CA HIS A 35 -6.17 -6.69 3.65
C HIS A 35 -6.36 -6.37 5.14
N GLU A 36 -6.77 -7.36 5.95
CA GLU A 36 -7.03 -7.13 7.37
C GLU A 36 -5.76 -6.75 8.14
N ASP A 37 -4.65 -7.47 7.90
CA ASP A 37 -3.35 -7.19 8.51
C ASP A 37 -2.79 -5.82 8.09
N LEU A 38 -2.88 -5.50 6.81
CA LEU A 38 -2.49 -4.19 6.28
C LEU A 38 -3.37 -3.07 6.83
N SER A 39 -4.67 -3.30 7.01
CA SER A 39 -5.59 -2.32 7.56
C SER A 39 -5.28 -2.02 9.03
N ASP A 40 -5.01 -3.05 9.83
CA ASP A 40 -4.59 -2.90 11.23
C ASP A 40 -3.26 -2.14 11.33
N MET A 41 -2.28 -2.50 10.50
CA MET A 41 -0.99 -1.82 10.41
C MET A 41 -1.14 -0.34 10.06
N VAL A 42 -1.96 0.00 9.06
CA VAL A 42 -2.22 1.40 8.67
C VAL A 42 -2.97 2.13 9.79
N MET A 43 -3.99 1.51 10.39
CA MET A 43 -4.77 2.11 11.48
C MET A 43 -3.90 2.45 12.69
N SER A 44 -2.96 1.57 13.05
CA SER A 44 -2.04 1.80 14.16
C SER A 44 -1.02 2.91 13.90
N ARG A 45 -0.83 3.34 12.65
CA ARG A 45 0.31 4.21 12.25
C ARG A 45 -0.10 5.48 11.52
N SER A 46 -1.37 5.62 11.16
CA SER A 46 -1.90 6.76 10.42
C SER A 46 -3.09 7.37 11.15
N ASP A 47 -2.95 8.61 11.61
CA ASP A 47 -4.03 9.36 12.29
C ASP A 47 -5.01 10.05 11.31
N HIS A 48 -4.62 10.22 10.04
CA HIS A 48 -5.32 11.11 9.10
C HIS A 48 -5.71 10.46 7.78
N VAL A 49 -5.39 9.17 7.61
CA VAL A 49 -5.70 8.41 6.39
C VAL A 49 -6.73 7.35 6.73
N ASP A 50 -7.70 7.16 5.84
CA ASP A 50 -8.62 6.03 5.94
C ASP A 50 -7.86 4.70 5.77
N PRO A 51 -7.73 3.89 6.84
CA PRO A 51 -6.86 2.72 6.82
C PRO A 51 -7.38 1.63 5.90
N TYR A 52 -8.70 1.52 5.76
CA TYR A 52 -9.37 0.55 4.90
C TYR A 52 -9.13 0.85 3.42
N ALA A 53 -9.26 2.12 3.02
CA ALA A 53 -9.03 2.53 1.64
C ALA A 53 -7.54 2.43 1.25
N LEU A 54 -6.62 2.69 2.18
CA LEU A 54 -5.20 2.55 1.92
C LEU A 54 -4.77 1.07 1.86
N SER A 55 -5.25 0.22 2.76
CA SER A 55 -4.97 -1.22 2.73
C SER A 55 -5.49 -1.87 1.45
N TRP A 56 -6.70 -1.55 0.99
CA TRP A 56 -7.20 -2.03 -0.30
C TRP A 56 -6.36 -1.56 -1.49
N PHE A 57 -5.81 -0.36 -1.42
CA PHE A 57 -4.90 0.14 -2.46
C PHE A 57 -3.59 -0.65 -2.48
N MET A 58 -3.02 -0.94 -1.31
CA MET A 58 -1.84 -1.81 -1.18
C MET A 58 -2.11 -3.21 -1.72
N VAL A 59 -3.24 -3.83 -1.35
CA VAL A 59 -3.70 -5.11 -1.89
C VAL A 59 -3.83 -5.08 -3.41
N SER A 60 -4.36 -3.99 -3.97
CA SER A 60 -4.49 -3.83 -5.43
C SER A 60 -3.14 -3.77 -6.14
N ILE A 61 -2.15 -3.11 -5.52
CA ILE A 61 -0.77 -3.08 -6.03
C ILE A 61 -0.19 -4.49 -6.06
N LEU A 62 -0.33 -5.24 -4.96
CA LEU A 62 0.14 -6.61 -4.84
C LEU A 62 -0.54 -7.52 -5.87
N GLU A 63 -1.86 -7.40 -6.01
CA GLU A 63 -2.63 -8.14 -7.01
C GLU A 63 -2.12 -7.87 -8.44
N GLN A 64 -1.92 -6.59 -8.79
CA GLN A 64 -1.41 -6.22 -10.11
C GLN A 64 0.01 -6.72 -10.35
N ALA A 65 0.90 -6.58 -9.37
CA ALA A 65 2.27 -7.07 -9.47
C ALA A 65 2.29 -8.59 -9.75
N ARG A 66 1.40 -9.33 -9.08
CA ARG A 66 1.25 -10.77 -9.32
C ARG A 66 0.64 -11.09 -10.69
N MET A 67 -0.46 -10.43 -11.07
CA MET A 67 -1.14 -10.71 -12.36
C MET A 67 -0.26 -10.39 -13.57
N THR A 68 0.54 -9.32 -13.47
CA THR A 68 1.40 -8.86 -14.56
C THR A 68 2.81 -9.45 -14.52
N ASN A 69 3.14 -10.18 -13.45
CA ASN A 69 4.51 -10.64 -13.15
C ASN A 69 5.54 -9.49 -13.18
N HIS A 70 5.08 -8.26 -12.91
CA HIS A 70 5.90 -7.06 -12.95
C HIS A 70 5.94 -6.43 -11.56
N LYS A 71 7.09 -6.52 -10.90
CA LYS A 71 7.32 -5.88 -9.61
C LYS A 71 7.57 -4.38 -9.85
N PRO A 72 6.66 -3.48 -9.41
CA PRO A 72 6.91 -2.05 -9.50
C PRO A 72 8.16 -1.66 -8.71
N THR A 73 8.88 -0.65 -9.18
CA THR A 73 10.06 -0.15 -8.47
C THR A 73 9.66 0.56 -7.16
N GLU A 74 10.58 0.65 -6.21
CA GLU A 74 10.37 1.35 -4.93
C GLU A 74 9.86 2.77 -5.16
N THR A 75 10.47 3.51 -6.09
CA THR A 75 10.07 4.88 -6.43
C THR A 75 8.65 4.97 -6.98
N GLU A 76 8.24 4.03 -7.84
CA GLU A 76 6.87 4.00 -8.37
C GLU A 76 5.85 3.71 -7.28
N LEU A 77 6.17 2.79 -6.38
CA LEU A 77 5.33 2.49 -5.22
C LEU A 77 5.21 3.69 -4.28
N LEU A 78 6.33 4.35 -3.96
CA LEU A 78 6.36 5.56 -3.14
C LEU A 78 5.45 6.63 -3.74
N CYS A 79 5.61 6.93 -5.02
CA CYS A 79 4.76 7.92 -5.70
C CYS A 79 3.28 7.54 -5.68
N LYS A 80 2.93 6.29 -5.99
CA LYS A 80 1.53 5.83 -6.02
C LYS A 80 0.87 5.86 -4.65
N ILE A 81 1.59 5.40 -3.62
CA ILE A 81 1.09 5.33 -2.25
C ILE A 81 0.98 6.73 -1.65
N GLU A 82 1.96 7.60 -1.88
CA GLU A 82 1.88 9.01 -1.46
C GLU A 82 0.69 9.72 -2.11
N ASP A 83 0.51 9.56 -3.43
CA ASP A 83 -0.63 10.15 -4.14
C ASP A 83 -1.96 9.65 -3.58
N LYS A 84 -2.05 8.36 -3.26
CA LYS A 84 -3.23 7.78 -2.62
C LYS A 84 -3.46 8.35 -1.23
N ILE A 85 -2.42 8.45 -0.41
CA ILE A 85 -2.48 9.03 0.93
C ILE A 85 -2.96 10.48 0.85
N GLN A 86 -2.41 11.29 -0.05
CA GLN A 86 -2.84 12.67 -0.27
C GLN A 86 -4.29 12.77 -0.77
N SER A 87 -4.75 11.81 -1.58
CA SER A 87 -6.14 11.74 -2.00
C SER A 87 -7.11 11.33 -0.88
N LEU A 88 -6.63 10.56 0.12
CA LEU A 88 -7.43 10.09 1.26
C LEU A 88 -7.40 11.07 2.43
N CYS A 89 -6.29 11.77 2.61
CA CYS A 89 -6.17 12.95 3.47
C CYS A 89 -6.91 14.11 2.80
N THR A 90 -8.18 14.32 3.13
CA THR A 90 -8.90 15.52 2.71
C THR A 90 -8.05 16.78 2.94
N PRO A 91 -7.88 17.68 1.95
CA PRO A 91 -7.11 18.89 2.17
C PRO A 91 -7.77 19.70 3.28
N ARG A 92 -6.97 20.19 4.23
CA ARG A 92 -7.29 21.47 4.86
C ARG A 92 -7.32 22.49 3.73
N LEU A 93 -8.51 22.76 3.20
CA LEU A 93 -8.76 23.91 2.35
C LEU A 93 -8.15 25.14 3.03
N PRO A 94 -7.24 25.90 2.39
CA PRO A 94 -6.89 27.21 2.89
C PRO A 94 -8.16 28.06 2.82
N PHE A 95 -8.71 28.42 3.99
CA PHE A 95 -9.70 29.50 4.12
C PHE A 95 -9.02 30.85 3.88
#